data_AF-A0A354PE32-F1
#
_entry.id   AF-A0A354PE32-F1
#
_cell.length_a   1.000
_cell.length_b   1.000
_cell.length_c   1.000
_cell.angle_alpha   90.00
_cell.angle_beta   90.00
_cell.angle_gamma   90.00
#
_symmetry.space_group_name_H-M   'P 1'
#
loop_
_entity.id
_entity.type
_entity.pdbx_description
1 polymer ?
#
loop_
_entity_poly.entity_id
_entity_poly.type
_entity_poly.pdbx_seq_one_letter_code
_entity_poly.pdbx_strand_id
1 'polypeptide(L)'
;MDDSEITFALSQTRCNLANDELLVRDMAEIFISDVPEMCGRLDDLYHKVCNNPQMSEQMLSDVRHLAHSIKGLAKIFGAEPLASLAERIERSPQAWLARDVRGASVVIRVGCESASRLAQALGMSHAD
;
A
#
# COMPACT_ATOMS: atom_id res chain seq x y z
N MET A 1 -24.03 -12.59 -1.47
CA MET A 1 -23.21 -12.02 -0.40
C MET A 1 -22.54 -10.82 -1.04
N ASP A 2 -22.96 -9.62 -0.64
CA ASP A 2 -22.53 -8.36 -1.26
C ASP A 2 -21.08 -8.05 -0.82
N ASP A 3 -20.21 -7.62 -1.74
CA ASP A 3 -18.83 -7.19 -1.44
C ASP A 3 -18.82 -6.07 -0.38
N SER A 4 -19.91 -5.30 -0.29
CA SER A 4 -20.12 -4.28 0.73
C SER A 4 -20.31 -4.87 2.15
N GLU A 5 -20.91 -6.05 2.25
CA GLU A 5 -21.22 -6.76 3.51
C GLU A 5 -19.94 -7.37 4.12
N ILE A 6 -19.06 -7.91 3.26
CA ILE A 6 -17.72 -8.41 3.64
C ILE A 6 -16.82 -7.25 4.06
N THR A 7 -16.84 -6.14 3.31
CA THR A 7 -16.05 -4.94 3.63
C THR A 7 -16.45 -4.33 4.97
N PHE A 8 -17.75 -4.32 5.29
CA PHE A 8 -18.26 -3.82 6.57
C PHE A 8 -17.83 -4.73 7.74
N ALA A 9 -17.98 -6.04 7.60
CA ALA A 9 -17.59 -7.03 8.60
C ALA A 9 -16.08 -6.98 8.94
N LEU A 10 -15.22 -6.81 7.93
CA LEU A 10 -13.77 -6.67 8.12
C LEU A 10 -13.38 -5.32 8.76
N SER A 11 -14.12 -4.24 8.47
CA SER A 11 -13.93 -2.95 9.16
C SER A 11 -14.29 -3.04 10.65
N GLN A 12 -15.25 -3.90 11.00
CA GLN A 12 -15.68 -4.15 12.37
C GLN A 12 -14.64 -4.99 13.14
N THR A 13 -14.00 -5.97 12.46
CA THR A 13 -12.81 -6.67 12.99
C THR A 13 -11.69 -5.68 13.31
N ARG A 14 -11.40 -4.71 12.43
CA ARG A 14 -10.40 -3.64 12.64
C ARG A 14 -10.63 -2.77 13.89
N CYS A 15 -11.86 -2.63 14.38
CA CYS A 15 -12.16 -1.86 15.59
C CYS A 15 -11.82 -2.65 16.88
N ASN A 16 -11.91 -3.99 16.82
CA ASN A 16 -11.54 -4.86 17.94
C ASN A 16 -10.02 -5.01 18.11
N LEU A 17 -9.23 -4.70 17.08
CA LEU A 17 -7.77 -4.74 17.10
C LEU A 17 -7.12 -3.71 18.03
N ALA A 18 -7.81 -2.62 18.38
CA ALA A 18 -7.23 -1.53 19.16
C ALA A 18 -6.91 -1.92 20.62
N ASN A 19 -7.38 -3.07 21.12
CA ASN A 19 -7.14 -3.55 22.49
C ASN A 19 -6.17 -4.73 22.57
N ASP A 20 -5.59 -5.18 21.44
CA ASP A 20 -4.66 -6.31 21.40
C ASP A 20 -3.28 -5.84 20.94
N GLU A 21 -2.39 -5.58 21.91
CA GLU A 21 -1.03 -5.08 21.65
C GLU A 21 -0.18 -6.06 20.82
N LEU A 22 -0.40 -7.37 20.95
CA LEU A 22 0.33 -8.37 20.18
C LEU A 22 -0.12 -8.35 18.72
N LEU A 23 -1.44 -8.30 18.49
CA LEU A 23 -1.98 -8.21 17.14
C LEU A 23 -1.59 -6.90 16.43
N VAL A 24 -1.56 -5.77 17.15
CA VAL A 24 -1.05 -4.50 16.61
C VAL A 24 0.41 -4.63 16.17
N ARG A 25 1.24 -5.31 16.97
CA ARG A 25 2.65 -5.55 16.64
C ARG A 25 2.81 -6.46 15.42
N ASP A 26 2.11 -7.58 15.36
CA ASP A 26 2.14 -8.50 14.21
C ASP A 26 1.73 -7.80 12.91
N MET A 27 0.67 -7.00 12.97
CA MET A 27 0.24 -6.20 11.81
C MET A 27 1.25 -5.11 11.44
N ALA A 28 1.94 -4.53 12.42
CA ALA A 28 2.95 -3.53 12.17
C ALA A 28 4.17 -4.15 11.50
N GLU A 29 4.56 -5.38 11.85
CA GLU A 29 5.62 -6.14 11.17
C GLU A 29 5.28 -6.35 9.69
N ILE A 30 4.04 -6.76 9.39
CA ILE A 30 3.55 -6.87 8.01
C ILE A 30 3.63 -5.51 7.31
N PHE A 31 3.17 -4.43 7.95
CA PHE A 31 3.23 -3.09 7.35
C PHE A 31 4.67 -2.67 7.04
N ILE A 32 5.58 -2.85 7.99
CA ILE A 32 6.97 -2.40 7.90
C ILE A 32 7.73 -3.19 6.82
N SER A 33 7.46 -4.48 6.67
CA SER A 33 8.06 -5.36 5.67
C SER A 33 7.43 -5.20 4.29
N ASP A 34 6.12 -5.36 4.20
CA ASP A 34 5.44 -5.60 2.93
C ASP A 34 5.14 -4.30 2.18
N VAL A 35 4.87 -3.19 2.88
CA VAL A 35 4.55 -1.93 2.20
C VAL A 35 5.71 -1.44 1.33
N PRO A 36 6.97 -1.40 1.82
CA PRO A 36 8.11 -1.08 0.96
C PRO A 36 8.25 -2.02 -0.24
N GLU A 37 8.06 -3.33 -0.06
CA GLU A 37 8.13 -4.31 -1.15
C GLU A 37 7.03 -4.08 -2.20
N MET A 38 5.79 -3.90 -1.77
CA MET A 38 4.66 -3.61 -2.65
C MET A 38 4.84 -2.29 -3.41
N CYS A 39 5.39 -1.26 -2.75
CA CYS A 39 5.77 -0.02 -3.40
C CYS A 39 6.88 -0.22 -4.45
N GLY A 40 7.87 -1.08 -4.18
CA GLY A 40 8.88 -1.49 -5.15
C GLY A 40 8.28 -2.21 -6.36
N ARG A 41 7.32 -3.12 -6.13
CA ARG A 41 6.61 -3.81 -7.22
C ARG A 41 5.77 -2.87 -8.08
N LEU A 42 5.17 -1.84 -7.49
CA LEU A 42 4.50 -0.77 -8.25
C LEU A 42 5.51 -0.05 -9.16
N ASP A 43 6.69 0.28 -8.63
CA ASP A 43 7.76 0.93 -9.40
C ASP A 43 8.28 0.05 -10.55
N ASP A 44 8.41 -1.26 -10.33
CA ASP A 44 8.75 -2.22 -11.39
C ASP A 44 7.71 -2.23 -12.52
N LEU A 45 6.42 -2.22 -12.17
CA LEU A 45 5.32 -2.17 -13.14
C LEU A 45 5.36 -0.84 -13.92
N TYR A 46 5.66 0.26 -13.24
CA TYR A 46 5.85 1.55 -13.85
C TYR A 46 7.03 1.55 -14.84
N HIS A 47 8.20 1.07 -14.43
CA HIS A 47 9.38 0.99 -15.30
C HIS A 47 9.18 0.06 -16.51
N LYS A 48 8.41 -1.02 -16.36
CA LYS A 48 7.99 -1.87 -17.49
C LYS A 48 7.24 -1.07 -18.54
N VAL A 49 6.33 -0.18 -18.14
CA VAL A 49 5.58 0.69 -19.07
C VAL A 49 6.48 1.75 -19.70
N CYS A 50 7.42 2.33 -18.95
CA CYS A 50 8.40 3.27 -19.53
C CYS A 50 9.22 2.64 -20.65
N ASN A 51 9.61 1.37 -20.48
CA ASN A 51 10.39 0.63 -21.47
C ASN A 51 9.54 0.11 -22.63
N ASN A 52 8.28 -0.23 -22.36
CA ASN A 52 7.30 -0.67 -23.35
C ASN A 52 5.91 -0.08 -23.02
N PRO A 53 5.44 0.95 -23.74
CA PRO A 53 4.19 1.66 -23.44
C PRO A 53 2.89 0.85 -23.54
N GLN A 54 2.96 -0.46 -23.79
CA GLN A 54 1.80 -1.34 -23.83
C GLN A 54 1.35 -1.72 -22.42
N MET A 55 0.16 -1.27 -22.04
CA MET A 55 -0.50 -1.65 -20.79
C MET A 55 -1.50 -2.78 -21.07
N SER A 56 -1.32 -3.94 -20.44
CA SER A 56 -2.29 -5.03 -20.50
C SER A 56 -3.32 -4.91 -19.37
N GLU A 57 -4.51 -5.51 -19.54
CA GLU A 57 -5.50 -5.58 -18.47
C GLU A 57 -4.97 -6.29 -17.22
N GLN A 58 -4.12 -7.31 -17.40
CA GLN A 58 -3.48 -7.99 -16.28
C GLN A 58 -2.58 -7.04 -15.47
N MET A 59 -1.73 -6.27 -16.15
CA MET A 59 -0.85 -5.28 -15.50
C MET A 59 -1.67 -4.24 -14.73
N LEU A 60 -2.77 -3.78 -15.31
CA LEU A 60 -3.66 -2.81 -14.67
C LEU A 60 -4.36 -3.42 -13.45
N SER A 61 -4.72 -4.71 -13.51
CA SER A 61 -5.25 -5.45 -12.36
C SER A 61 -4.20 -5.58 -11.26
N ASP A 62 -2.96 -5.91 -11.60
CA ASP A 62 -1.86 -6.06 -10.64
C ASP A 62 -1.58 -4.73 -9.92
N VAL A 63 -1.58 -3.60 -10.64
CA VAL A 63 -1.45 -2.25 -10.04
C VAL A 63 -2.60 -1.98 -9.06
N ARG A 64 -3.85 -2.30 -9.44
CA ARG A 64 -5.01 -2.12 -8.56
C ARG A 64 -4.91 -2.97 -7.30
N HIS A 65 -4.52 -4.24 -7.43
CA HIS A 65 -4.38 -5.14 -6.28
C HIS A 65 -3.29 -4.67 -5.32
N LEU A 66 -2.12 -4.27 -5.82
CA LEU A 66 -1.05 -3.69 -5.00
C LEU A 66 -1.52 -2.42 -4.29
N ALA A 67 -2.13 -1.50 -5.02
CA ALA A 67 -2.65 -0.25 -4.45
C ALA A 67 -3.74 -0.49 -3.40
N HIS A 68 -4.63 -1.47 -3.63
CA HIS A 68 -5.68 -1.84 -2.68
C HIS A 68 -5.09 -2.34 -1.35
N SER A 69 -4.11 -3.24 -1.41
CA SER A 69 -3.42 -3.78 -0.23
C SER A 69 -2.69 -2.68 0.55
N ILE A 70 -1.91 -1.84 -0.16
CA ILE A 70 -1.22 -0.69 0.45
C ILE A 70 -2.22 0.26 1.11
N LYS A 71 -3.33 0.56 0.45
CA LYS A 71 -4.39 1.44 0.99
C LYS A 71 -4.97 0.86 2.27
N GLY A 72 -5.26 -0.45 2.30
CA GLY A 72 -5.79 -1.14 3.48
C GLY A 72 -4.84 -1.00 4.68
N LEU A 73 -3.57 -1.37 4.46
CA LEU A 73 -2.49 -1.27 5.44
C LEU A 73 -2.28 0.17 5.94
N ALA A 74 -2.24 1.14 5.02
CA ALA A 74 -2.07 2.55 5.37
C ALA A 74 -3.23 3.09 6.23
N LYS A 75 -4.47 2.67 5.98
CA LYS A 75 -5.63 3.06 6.79
C LYS A 75 -5.65 2.43 8.18
N ILE A 76 -5.04 1.25 8.36
CA ILE A 76 -4.92 0.61 9.67
C ILE A 76 -3.99 1.42 10.58
N PHE A 77 -2.85 1.89 10.06
CA PHE A 77 -1.83 2.61 10.84
C PHE A 77 -1.90 4.14 10.73
N GLY A 78 -2.95 4.69 10.13
CA GLY A 78 -3.13 6.14 10.00
C GLY A 78 -2.11 6.82 9.09
N ALA A 79 -1.49 6.09 8.16
CA ALA A 79 -0.55 6.62 7.16
C ALA A 79 -1.31 7.33 6.02
N GLU A 80 -2.03 8.41 6.35
CA GLU A 80 -2.98 9.07 5.45
C GLU A 80 -2.38 9.52 4.10
N PRO A 81 -1.16 10.10 4.03
CA PRO A 81 -0.55 10.44 2.74
C PRO A 81 -0.38 9.23 1.83
N LEU A 82 -0.01 8.07 2.39
CA LEU A 82 0.15 6.83 1.64
C LEU A 82 -1.21 6.26 1.21
N ALA A 83 -2.21 6.26 2.12
CA ALA A 83 -3.57 5.82 1.81
C ALA A 83 -4.18 6.63 0.66
N SER A 84 -4.03 7.94 0.70
CA SER A 84 -4.48 8.86 -0.35
C SER A 84 -3.79 8.64 -1.69
N LEU A 85 -2.48 8.36 -1.69
CA LEU A 85 -1.75 8.02 -2.91
C LEU A 85 -2.24 6.69 -3.50
N ALA A 86 -2.33 5.66 -2.67
CA ALA A 86 -2.78 4.33 -3.07
C ALA A 86 -4.20 4.35 -3.64
N GLU A 87 -5.12 5.10 -3.01
CA GLU A 87 -6.47 5.26 -3.53
C GLU A 87 -6.51 5.89 -4.93
N ARG A 88 -5.67 6.89 -5.20
CA ARG A 88 -5.58 7.52 -6.53
C ARG A 88 -5.05 6.55 -7.58
N ILE A 89 -4.08 5.70 -7.22
CA ILE A 89 -3.51 4.68 -8.12
C ILE A 89 -4.55 3.61 -8.42
N GLU A 90 -5.22 3.08 -7.39
CA GLU A 90 -6.27 2.06 -7.52
C GLU A 90 -7.43 2.54 -8.40
N ARG A 91 -7.85 3.80 -8.24
CA ARG A 91 -8.95 4.40 -9.01
C ARG A 91 -8.58 4.62 -10.47
N SER A 92 -7.32 4.89 -10.78
CA SER A 92 -6.90 5.29 -12.13
C SER A 92 -5.49 4.77 -12.48
N PRO A 93 -5.32 3.44 -12.58
CA PRO A 93 -4.00 2.82 -12.77
C PRO A 93 -3.39 3.17 -14.13
N GLN A 94 -4.18 3.25 -15.20
CA GLN A 94 -3.71 3.69 -16.52
C GLN A 94 -3.13 5.11 -16.45
N ALA A 95 -3.87 6.02 -15.81
CA ALA A 95 -3.45 7.42 -15.69
C ALA A 95 -2.21 7.57 -14.81
N TRP A 96 -2.01 6.69 -13.82
CA TRP A 96 -0.80 6.66 -13.02
C TRP A 96 0.41 6.12 -13.81
N LEU A 97 0.25 5.00 -14.53
CA LEU A 97 1.30 4.41 -15.38
C LEU A 97 1.69 5.32 -16.55
N ALA A 98 0.78 6.17 -17.04
CA ALA A 98 1.06 7.12 -18.11
C ALA A 98 1.80 8.40 -17.66
N ARG A 99 2.01 8.62 -16.35
CA ARG A 99 2.70 9.80 -15.82
C ARG A 99 4.22 9.67 -15.96
N ASP A 100 4.93 10.79 -15.81
CA ASP A 100 6.39 10.85 -15.73
C ASP A 100 6.95 10.20 -14.44
N VAL A 101 8.23 9.79 -14.46
CA VAL A 101 8.97 9.00 -13.45
C VAL A 101 8.81 9.55 -12.04
N ARG A 102 8.68 10.87 -11.94
CA ARG A 102 8.44 11.57 -10.66
C ARG A 102 7.21 11.06 -9.93
N GLY A 103 6.16 10.62 -10.63
CA GLY A 103 4.94 10.08 -10.03
C GLY A 103 5.11 8.74 -9.32
N ALA A 104 5.99 7.86 -9.84
CA ALA A 104 6.27 6.55 -9.25
C ALA A 104 7.21 6.66 -8.04
N SER A 105 8.26 7.47 -8.16
CA SER A 105 9.23 7.70 -7.07
C SER A 105 8.62 8.22 -5.77
N VAL A 106 7.49 8.94 -5.86
CA VAL A 106 6.77 9.47 -4.68
C VAL A 106 6.12 8.34 -3.88
N VAL A 107 5.64 7.29 -4.54
CA VAL A 107 4.98 6.16 -3.86
C VAL A 107 5.98 5.39 -3.02
N ILE A 108 7.15 5.05 -3.59
CA ILE A 108 8.24 4.40 -2.83
C ILE A 108 8.65 5.26 -1.65
N ARG A 109 8.96 6.54 -1.89
CA ARG A 109 9.45 7.42 -0.83
C ARG A 109 8.45 7.52 0.32
N VAL A 110 7.17 7.75 0.01
CA VAL A 110 6.13 7.86 1.04
C VAL A 110 5.89 6.51 1.73
N GLY A 111 5.94 5.39 1.00
CA GLY A 111 5.84 4.05 1.56
C GLY A 111 6.95 3.74 2.57
N CYS A 112 8.22 3.91 2.17
CA CYS A 112 9.37 3.69 3.03
C CYS A 112 9.38 4.64 4.24
N GLU A 113 9.01 5.91 4.04
CA GLU A 113 8.91 6.89 5.13
C GLU A 113 7.80 6.52 6.13
N SER A 114 6.65 6.05 5.65
CA SER A 114 5.57 5.54 6.52
C SER A 114 6.00 4.32 7.32
N ALA A 115 6.66 3.34 6.68
CA ALA A 115 7.18 2.14 7.35
C ALA A 115 8.22 2.50 8.42
N SER A 116 9.18 3.36 8.07
CA SER A 116 10.23 3.82 9.00
C SER A 116 9.66 4.55 10.22
N ARG A 117 8.66 5.42 10.02
CA ARG A 117 8.00 6.15 11.11
C ARG A 117 7.21 5.22 12.03
N LEU A 118 6.50 4.22 11.48
CA LEU A 118 5.78 3.23 12.27
C LEU A 118 6.75 2.38 13.11
N ALA A 119 7.84 1.92 12.49
CA ALA A 119 8.88 1.16 13.17
C ALA A 119 9.48 1.95 14.36
N GLN A 120 9.83 3.22 14.15
CA GLN A 120 10.33 4.11 15.19
C GLN A 120 9.32 4.33 16.32
N ALA A 121 8.04 4.55 15.99
CA ALA A 121 6.98 4.77 16.98
C ALA A 121 6.75 3.55 17.89
N LEU A 122 6.99 2.34 17.38
CA LEU A 122 6.80 1.08 18.10
C LEU A 122 8.10 0.52 18.73
N GLY A 123 9.22 1.25 18.61
CA GLY A 123 10.53 0.79 19.08
C GLY A 123 11.02 -0.47 18.36
N MET A 124 10.55 -0.70 17.13
CA MET A 124 10.95 -1.83 16.30
C MET A 124 12.17 -1.42 15.48
N SER A 125 13.33 -2.00 15.78
CA SER A 125 14.50 -1.87 14.90
C SER A 125 14.30 -2.70 13.65
N HIS A 126 14.74 -2.21 12.49
CA HIS A 126 14.98 -3.11 11.35
C HIS A 126 16.00 -4.15 11.81
N ALA A 127 15.67 -5.43 11.70
CA ALA A 127 16.67 -6.46 11.74
C ALA A 127 17.53 -6.29 10.47
N ASP A 128 18.83 -6.08 10.66
CA ASP A 128 19.84 -5.98 9.61
C ASP A 128 19.82 -7.17 8.64
#